data_AF-A0A2Z6QFD7-F1
#
_entry.id   AF-A0A2Z6QFD7-F1
#
_cell.length_a   1.000
_cell.length_b   1.000
_cell.length_c   1.000
_cell.angle_alpha   90.00
_cell.angle_beta   90.00
_cell.angle_gamma   90.00
#
_symmetry.space_group_name_H-M   'P 1'
#
loop_
_entity.id
_entity.type
_entity.pdbx_description
1 polymer ?
#
loop_
_entity_poly.entity_id
_entity_poly.type
_entity_poly.pdbx_seq_one_letter_code
_entity_poly.pdbx_strand_id
1 'polypeptide(L)'
;MACARQLKRCSYRIFSFDSVNPSQWDDFSAHTDKLCHISPNIFAFWHVNRMCEYLHTNIIASANAVLPARTVSNDHTPRLPKDLETLLQHYRFLNRILHSI
;
A
#
# COMPACT_ATOMS: atom_id res chain seq x y z
N MET A 1 11.83 17.84 32.26
CA MET A 1 12.12 16.53 31.62
C MET A 1 10.81 15.97 31.07
N ALA A 2 10.65 15.93 29.75
CA ALA A 2 9.58 15.19 29.09
C ALA A 2 10.16 14.65 27.77
N CYS A 3 10.33 13.32 27.71
CA CYS A 3 10.97 12.63 26.60
C CYS A 3 9.90 12.30 25.54
N ALA A 4 9.86 13.05 24.43
CA ALA A 4 8.97 12.78 23.31
C ALA A 4 9.53 11.61 22.47
N ARG A 5 8.88 10.45 22.50
CA ARG A 5 9.20 9.32 21.62
C ARG A 5 8.66 9.62 20.21
N GLN A 6 9.55 9.92 19.27
CA GLN A 6 9.21 10.07 17.85
C GLN A 6 8.67 8.75 17.28
N LEU A 7 7.39 8.73 16.90
CA LEU A 7 6.84 7.68 16.05
C LEU A 7 7.39 7.88 14.63
N LYS A 8 8.44 7.11 14.32
CA LYS A 8 9.09 7.01 13.01
C LYS A 8 8.12 6.37 12.00
N ARG A 9 7.17 7.15 11.48
CA ARG A 9 6.28 6.73 10.37
C ARG A 9 7.07 6.77 9.07
N CYS A 10 7.77 5.68 8.78
CA CYS A 10 8.47 5.45 7.53
C CYS A 10 7.55 4.81 6.48
N SER A 11 7.55 5.45 5.30
CA SER A 11 7.50 4.84 3.96
C SER A 11 6.13 4.42 3.43
N TYR A 12 5.60 5.26 2.52
CA TYR A 12 4.80 4.78 1.39
C TYR A 12 5.66 3.78 0.61
N ARG A 13 5.43 2.49 0.81
CA ARG A 13 6.06 1.42 0.01
C ARG A 13 5.38 1.39 -1.35
N ILE A 14 5.93 2.13 -2.31
CA ILE A 14 5.65 1.86 -3.73
C ILE A 14 6.42 0.59 -4.04
N PHE A 15 5.73 -0.53 -4.19
CA PHE A 15 6.34 -1.77 -4.66
C PHE A 15 6.69 -1.59 -6.14
N SER A 16 7.93 -1.19 -6.44
CA SER A 16 8.44 -1.21 -7.82
C SER A 16 8.88 -2.64 -8.14
N PHE A 17 8.01 -3.37 -8.83
CA PHE A 17 8.25 -4.73 -9.28
C PHE A 17 8.90 -4.73 -10.67
N ASP A 18 10.00 -4.02 -10.84
CA ASP A 18 10.74 -3.93 -12.12
C ASP A 18 11.41 -5.26 -12.54
N SER A 19 11.07 -6.38 -11.87
CA SER A 19 11.65 -7.71 -12.08
C SER A 19 10.65 -8.86 -12.05
N VAL A 20 9.35 -8.58 -12.02
CA VAL A 20 8.33 -9.64 -12.08
C VAL A 20 8.10 -9.99 -13.55
N ASN A 21 8.45 -11.21 -13.92
CA ASN A 21 8.25 -11.71 -15.28
C ASN A 21 6.76 -12.06 -15.52
N PRO A 22 6.31 -12.17 -16.79
CA PRO A 22 4.91 -12.47 -17.09
C PRO A 22 4.37 -13.74 -16.39
N SER A 23 5.17 -14.81 -16.33
CA SER A 23 4.77 -16.06 -15.66
C SER A 23 4.51 -15.87 -14.16
N GLN A 24 5.28 -15.02 -13.48
CA GLN A 24 5.06 -14.72 -12.06
C GLN A 24 3.80 -13.88 -11.85
N TRP A 25 3.42 -13.05 -12.82
CA TRP A 25 2.14 -12.34 -12.80
C TRP A 25 0.96 -13.30 -13.00
N ASP A 26 1.10 -14.26 -13.92
CA ASP A 26 0.09 -15.30 -14.15
C ASP A 26 -0.09 -16.17 -12.90
N ASP A 27 1.01 -16.60 -12.28
CA ASP A 27 0.99 -17.35 -11.02
C ASP A 27 0.36 -16.54 -9.87
N PHE A 28 0.65 -15.23 -9.79
CA PHE A 28 0.08 -14.34 -8.80
C PHE A 28 -1.42 -14.17 -8.99
N SER A 29 -1.87 -13.99 -10.24
CA SER A 29 -3.28 -13.89 -10.59
C SER A 29 -4.01 -15.18 -10.20
N ALA A 30 -3.49 -16.32 -10.63
CA ALA A 30 -4.09 -17.62 -10.35
C ALA A 30 -4.13 -17.93 -8.84
N HIS A 31 -3.14 -17.48 -8.07
CA HIS A 31 -3.16 -17.61 -6.61
C HIS A 31 -4.19 -16.67 -5.96
N THR A 32 -4.29 -15.43 -6.45
CA THR A 32 -5.26 -14.44 -5.95
C THR A 32 -6.70 -14.90 -6.18
N ASP A 33 -6.99 -15.44 -7.37
CA ASP A 33 -8.32 -15.96 -7.70
C ASP A 33 -8.73 -17.11 -6.75
N LYS A 34 -7.78 -17.95 -6.34
CA LYS A 34 -8.04 -19.02 -5.36
C LYS A 34 -8.34 -18.50 -3.96
N LEU A 35 -7.72 -17.38 -3.54
CA LEU A 35 -7.97 -16.78 -2.23
C LEU A 35 -9.28 -15.99 -2.18
N CYS A 36 -9.69 -15.44 -3.33
CA CYS A 36 -10.92 -14.68 -3.51
C CYS A 36 -12.17 -15.58 -3.57
N HIS A 37 -12.58 -16.12 -2.42
CA HIS A 37 -13.74 -17.01 -2.28
C HIS A 37 -15.10 -16.29 -2.14
N ILE A 38 -15.10 -14.95 -2.03
CA ILE A 38 -16.32 -14.17 -1.81
C ILE A 38 -16.97 -13.83 -3.16
N SER A 39 -18.26 -14.14 -3.29
CA SER A 39 -19.04 -13.77 -4.47
C SER A 39 -19.10 -12.25 -4.64
N PRO A 40 -19.00 -11.71 -5.87
CA PRO A 40 -19.13 -10.27 -6.14
C PRO A 40 -20.41 -9.66 -5.57
N ASN A 41 -21.51 -10.43 -5.57
CA ASN A 41 -22.79 -9.97 -5.01
C ASN A 41 -22.70 -9.74 -3.51
N ILE A 42 -22.03 -10.62 -2.77
CA ILE A 42 -21.84 -10.47 -1.32
C ILE A 42 -20.85 -9.33 -1.05
N PHE A 43 -19.79 -9.26 -1.85
CA PHE A 43 -18.75 -8.22 -1.74
C PHE A 43 -19.32 -6.81 -1.93
N ALA A 44 -20.25 -6.62 -2.87
CA ALA A 44 -20.87 -5.32 -3.13
C ALA A 44 -21.70 -4.77 -1.95
N PHE A 45 -22.14 -5.63 -1.03
CA PHE A 45 -22.88 -5.21 0.18
C PHE A 45 -21.96 -4.87 1.36
N TRP A 46 -20.64 -5.01 1.23
CA TRP A 46 -19.72 -4.73 2.33
C TRP A 46 -19.46 -3.24 2.46
N HIS A 47 -19.19 -2.82 3.70
CA HIS A 47 -18.66 -1.49 3.95
C HIS A 47 -17.28 -1.33 3.31
N VAL A 48 -16.99 -0.15 2.75
CA VAL A 48 -15.76 0.13 1.98
C VAL A 48 -14.48 -0.26 2.73
N ASN A 49 -14.39 0.04 4.03
CA ASN A 49 -13.21 -0.36 4.83
C ASN A 49 -13.00 -1.87 4.84
N ARG A 50 -14.07 -2.66 4.93
CA ARG A 50 -14.01 -4.12 4.93
C ARG A 50 -13.64 -4.67 3.55
N MET A 51 -14.11 -4.02 2.49
CA MET A 51 -13.69 -4.33 1.11
C MET A 51 -12.18 -4.11 0.96
N CYS A 52 -11.69 -2.96 1.41
CA CYS A 52 -10.27 -2.62 1.36
C CYS A 52 -9.41 -3.60 2.17
N GLU A 53 -9.82 -3.94 3.40
CA GLU A 53 -9.11 -4.91 4.24
C GLU A 53 -9.03 -6.28 3.57
N TYR A 54 -10.14 -6.79 3.05
CA TYR A 54 -10.20 -8.08 2.37
C TYR A 54 -9.29 -8.13 1.14
N LEU A 55 -9.39 -7.13 0.26
CA LEU A 55 -8.54 -7.04 -0.93
C LEU A 55 -7.07 -6.93 -0.55
N HIS A 56 -6.75 -6.08 0.42
CA HIS A 56 -5.38 -5.88 0.89
C HIS A 56 -4.77 -7.17 1.45
N THR A 57 -5.51 -7.89 2.29
CA THR A 57 -5.05 -9.17 2.86
C THR A 57 -4.80 -10.20 1.78
N ASN A 58 -5.70 -10.34 0.79
CA ASN A 58 -5.54 -11.32 -0.29
C ASN A 58 -4.35 -10.97 -1.20
N ILE A 59 -4.18 -9.69 -1.56
CA ILE A 59 -3.04 -9.24 -2.37
C ILE A 59 -1.71 -9.51 -1.67
N ILE A 60 -1.62 -9.23 -0.36
CA ILE A 60 -0.41 -9.51 0.43
C ILE A 60 -0.14 -11.01 0.51
N ALA A 61 -1.16 -11.83 0.76
CA ALA A 61 -1.01 -13.27 0.85
C ALA A 61 -0.51 -13.86 -0.49
N SER A 62 -1.11 -13.46 -1.61
CA SER A 62 -0.65 -13.87 -2.95
C SER A 62 0.77 -13.41 -3.27
N ALA A 63 1.09 -12.15 -2.94
CA ALA A 63 2.42 -11.61 -3.18
C ALA A 63 3.48 -12.39 -2.40
N ASN A 64 3.22 -12.69 -1.13
CA ASN A 64 4.13 -13.48 -0.29
C ASN A 64 4.30 -14.93 -0.76
N ALA A 65 3.27 -15.51 -1.40
CA ALA A 65 3.30 -16.88 -1.89
C ALA A 65 4.02 -17.02 -3.24
N VAL A 66 3.86 -16.03 -4.13
CA VAL A 66 4.29 -16.14 -5.53
C VAL A 66 5.48 -15.26 -5.85
N LEU A 67 5.51 -14.04 -5.34
CA LEU A 67 6.59 -13.13 -5.68
C LEU A 67 7.81 -13.53 -4.85
N PRO A 68 8.98 -13.75 -5.48
CA PRO A 68 10.18 -14.05 -4.75
C PRO A 68 10.40 -12.94 -3.73
N ALA A 69 10.68 -13.30 -2.48
CA ALA A 69 11.13 -12.38 -1.45
C ALA A 69 12.48 -11.79 -1.87
N ARG A 70 12.48 -10.92 -2.89
CA ARG A 70 13.57 -9.99 -3.10
C ARG A 70 13.49 -9.05 -1.93
N THR A 71 14.34 -9.29 -0.95
CA THR A 71 14.90 -8.23 -0.13
C THR A 71 15.44 -7.19 -1.11
N VAL A 72 14.62 -6.20 -1.45
CA VAL A 72 15.06 -5.04 -2.21
C VAL A 72 16.12 -4.39 -1.32
N SER A 73 17.39 -4.57 -1.69
CA SER A 73 18.50 -3.88 -1.04
C SER A 73 18.24 -2.39 -1.17
N ASN A 74 18.07 -1.73 -0.03
CA ASN A 74 17.69 -0.33 0.07
C ASN A 74 18.92 0.58 -0.11
N ASP A 75 19.56 0.49 -1.27
CA ASP A 75 20.75 1.29 -1.58
C ASP A 75 20.39 2.56 -2.37
N HIS A 76 19.11 2.81 -2.59
CA HIS A 76 18.61 3.99 -3.28
C HIS A 76 17.73 4.81 -2.35
N THR A 77 18.20 6.01 -2.00
CA THR A 77 17.40 7.04 -1.35
C THR A 77 16.54 7.72 -2.42
N PRO A 78 15.23 7.43 -2.53
CA PRO A 78 14.41 8.04 -3.56
C PRO A 78 14.17 9.51 -3.19
N ARG A 79 14.44 10.41 -4.13
CA ARG A 79 14.13 11.84 -3.96
C ARG A 79 12.62 12.02 -3.99
N LEU A 80 12.11 12.87 -3.11
CA LEU A 80 10.68 13.20 -3.01
C LEU A 80 10.19 13.72 -4.38
N PRO A 81 9.21 13.06 -5.03
CA PRO A 81 8.62 13.57 -6.25
C PRO A 81 7.97 14.94 -5.98
N LYS A 82 8.25 15.92 -6.83
CA LYS A 82 7.84 17.33 -6.65
C LYS A 82 6.32 17.48 -6.45
N ASP A 83 5.54 16.68 -7.17
CA ASP A 83 4.07 16.74 -7.11
C ASP A 83 3.53 16.28 -5.74
N LEU A 84 4.24 15.34 -5.09
CA LEU A 84 3.88 14.87 -3.75
C LEU A 84 4.22 15.92 -2.68
N GLU A 85 5.31 16.67 -2.87
CA GLU A 85 5.64 17.81 -2.00
C GLU A 85 4.57 18.89 -2.09
N THR A 86 4.12 19.22 -3.30
CA THR A 86 3.03 20.18 -3.53
C THR A 86 1.72 19.72 -2.90
N LEU A 87 1.35 18.45 -3.03
CA LEU A 87 0.15 17.88 -2.39
C LEU A 87 0.23 17.91 -0.86
N LEU A 88 1.40 17.60 -0.29
CA LEU A 88 1.61 17.67 1.16
C LEU A 88 1.54 19.10 1.71
N GLN A 89 2.01 20.09 0.94
CA GLN A 89 1.87 21.49 1.34
C GLN A 89 0.41 21.96 1.32
N HIS A 90 -0.35 21.61 0.28
CA HIS A 90 -1.79 21.93 0.22
C HIS A 90 -2.57 21.27 1.35
N TYR A 91 -2.30 19.99 1.63
CA TYR A 91 -2.93 19.29 2.75
C TYR A 91 -2.61 19.94 4.10
N ARG A 92 -1.34 20.30 4.34
CA ARG A 92 -0.93 20.99 5.57
C ARG A 92 -1.61 22.35 5.73
N PHE A 93 -1.77 23.10 4.64
CA PHE A 93 -2.48 24.38 4.65
C PHE A 93 -3.95 24.20 5.01
N LEU A 94 -4.65 23.29 4.35
CA LEU A 94 -6.07 22.99 4.60
C LEU A 94 -6.30 22.53 6.05
N ASN A 95 -5.43 21.65 6.54
CA ASN A 95 -5.54 21.14 7.91
C ASN A 95 -5.32 22.25 8.96
N ARG A 96 -4.46 23.24 8.66
CA ARG A 96 -4.23 24.39 9.53
C ARG A 96 -5.44 25.32 9.60
N ILE A 97 -6.16 25.52 8.49
CA ILE A 97 -7.41 26.29 8.46
C ILE A 97 -8.48 25.57 9.27
N LEU A 98 -8.63 24.26 9.06
CA LEU A 98 -9.64 23.45 9.73
C LEU A 98 -9.49 23.45 11.27
N HIS A 99 -8.24 23.49 11.74
CA HIS A 99 -7.91 23.52 13.17
C HIS A 99 -7.74 24.93 13.76
N SER A 100 -7.96 25.98 12.96
CA SER A 100 -7.90 27.39 13.40
C SER A 100 -9.28 28.03 13.57
N ILE A 101 -10.35 27.26 13.41
CA ILE A 101 -11.75 27.61 13.72
C ILE A 101 -12.11 26.94 15.04
#